data_AF-A0A136M0F1-F1
#
_entry.id   AF-A0A136M0F1-F1
#
_cell.length_a   1.000
_cell.length_b   1.000
_cell.length_c   1.000
_cell.angle_alpha   90.00
_cell.angle_beta   90.00
_cell.angle_gamma   90.00
#
_symmetry.space_group_name_H-M   'P 1'
#
loop_
_entity.id
_entity.type
_entity.pdbx_description
1 polymer ?
#
loop_
_entity_poly.entity_id
_entity_poly.type
_entity_poly.pdbx_seq_one_letter_code
_entity_poly.pdbx_strand_id
1 'polypeptide(L)'
;MLTWILSAKTVFEIKQRVYSIFLGLSVVTLFFYSLLGLSSGSLSVFLVNGVSCLAALMLFIDLMVRKSFALNSTVGVAVLTALMVYDFSTGGINGYAILWTYVMPPVVMFVAPARAAVGVILIYLSYTMVYMVASQYIPGAFTYDINQYTVYVISFLSVALISLLLNKAWEFTNRHLIEKSEALRSANRTLSKHMRELETTKGQLEQKVTELERTNDVMIGRELKMMELKKKLSQKGSVDS
;
A
#
# COMPACT_ATOMS: atom_id res chain seq x y z
N MET A 1 8.91 9.27 14.92
CA MET A 1 9.82 9.06 13.77
C MET A 1 9.86 7.59 13.31
N LEU A 2 10.15 6.62 14.19
CA LEU A 2 10.19 5.18 13.82
C LEU A 2 8.86 4.61 13.27
N THR A 3 7.71 5.11 13.72
CA THR A 3 6.37 4.62 13.34
C THR A 3 5.96 5.02 11.93
N TRP A 4 6.30 6.24 11.52
CA TRP A 4 6.05 6.75 10.17
C TRP A 4 6.86 5.95 9.12
N ILE A 5 8.08 5.56 9.47
CA ILE A 5 8.97 4.74 8.63
C ILE A 5 8.39 3.34 8.41
N LEU A 6 7.80 2.72 9.44
CA LEU A 6 7.18 1.39 9.33
C LEU A 6 5.93 1.40 8.45
N SER A 7 5.10 2.45 8.55
CA SER A 7 3.91 2.59 7.71
C SER A 7 4.26 2.85 6.24
N ALA A 8 5.24 3.73 5.97
CA ALA A 8 5.71 3.99 4.62
C ALA A 8 6.27 2.72 3.96
N LYS A 9 6.94 1.86 4.73
CA LYS A 9 7.46 0.57 4.26
C LYS A 9 6.35 -0.39 3.80
N THR A 10 5.25 -0.53 4.55
CA THR A 10 4.15 -1.42 4.17
C THR A 10 3.47 -0.97 2.88
N VAL A 11 3.26 0.33 2.74
CA VAL A 11 2.66 0.92 1.54
C VAL A 11 3.55 0.71 0.31
N PHE A 12 4.86 0.88 0.48
CA PHE A 12 5.86 0.61 -0.55
C PHE A 12 5.86 -0.86 -0.98
N GLU A 13 5.81 -1.80 -0.02
CA GLU A 13 5.74 -3.23 -0.32
C GLU A 13 4.47 -3.62 -1.09
N ILE A 14 3.31 -3.03 -0.76
CA ILE A 14 2.06 -3.25 -1.50
C ILE A 14 2.19 -2.73 -2.93
N LYS A 15 2.68 -1.49 -3.11
CA LYS A 15 2.91 -0.93 -4.45
C LYS A 15 3.85 -1.81 -5.28
N GLN A 16 4.93 -2.30 -4.66
CA GLN A 16 5.88 -3.19 -5.32
C GLN A 16 5.24 -4.52 -5.74
N ARG A 17 4.43 -5.15 -4.87
CA ARG A 17 3.73 -6.42 -5.20
C ARG A 17 2.75 -6.23 -6.35
N VAL A 18 1.92 -5.20 -6.28
CA VAL A 18 0.96 -4.89 -7.36
C VAL A 18 1.69 -4.60 -8.67
N TYR A 19 2.79 -3.83 -8.63
CA TYR A 19 3.59 -3.57 -9.82
C TYR A 19 4.22 -4.85 -10.41
N SER A 20 4.67 -5.78 -9.57
CA SER A 20 5.18 -7.08 -10.04
C SER A 20 4.11 -7.89 -10.78
N ILE A 21 2.86 -7.84 -10.31
CA ILE A 21 1.72 -8.50 -10.98
C ILE A 21 1.49 -7.84 -12.35
N PHE A 22 1.51 -6.51 -12.44
CA PHE A 22 1.39 -5.81 -13.71
C PHE A 22 2.50 -6.15 -14.69
N LEU A 23 3.75 -6.21 -14.24
CA LEU A 23 4.88 -6.63 -15.08
C LEU A 23 4.72 -8.07 -15.55
N GLY A 24 4.35 -8.99 -14.67
CA GLY A 24 4.10 -10.38 -15.03
C GLY A 24 3.00 -10.53 -16.08
N LEU A 25 1.88 -9.82 -15.90
CA LEU A 25 0.79 -9.79 -16.88
C LEU A 25 1.26 -9.19 -18.21
N SER A 26 2.07 -8.12 -18.17
CA SER A 26 2.61 -7.47 -19.36
C SER A 26 3.54 -8.38 -20.16
N VAL A 27 4.37 -9.19 -19.48
CA VAL A 27 5.23 -10.19 -20.16
C VAL A 27 4.37 -11.19 -20.92
N VAL A 28 3.31 -11.70 -20.29
CA VAL A 28 2.40 -12.67 -20.92
C VAL A 28 1.69 -12.03 -22.12
N THR A 29 1.12 -10.83 -21.97
CA THR A 29 0.40 -10.17 -23.07
C THR A 29 1.33 -9.83 -24.23
N LEU A 30 2.52 -9.25 -23.97
CA LEU A 30 3.49 -8.89 -25.01
C LEU A 30 4.04 -10.12 -25.74
N PHE A 31 4.21 -11.24 -25.04
CA PHE A 31 4.60 -12.50 -25.67
C PHE A 31 3.56 -12.95 -26.71
N PHE A 32 2.28 -12.98 -26.34
CA PHE A 32 1.21 -13.33 -27.29
C PHE A 32 1.09 -12.31 -28.42
N TYR A 33 1.21 -11.01 -28.14
CA TYR A 33 1.17 -9.96 -29.16
C TYR A 33 2.33 -10.06 -30.15
N SER A 34 3.52 -10.41 -29.68
CA SER A 34 4.69 -10.67 -30.52
C SER A 34 4.39 -11.85 -31.47
N LEU A 35 3.92 -12.99 -30.95
CA LEU A 35 3.52 -14.14 -31.78
C LEU A 35 2.43 -13.80 -32.80
N LEU A 36 1.44 -13.01 -32.41
CA LEU A 36 0.39 -12.53 -33.32
C LEU A 36 0.99 -11.66 -34.44
N GLY A 37 1.92 -10.77 -34.13
CA GLY A 37 2.63 -9.97 -35.13
C GLY A 37 3.38 -10.81 -36.15
N LEU A 38 3.99 -11.91 -35.71
CA LEU A 38 4.63 -12.88 -36.61
C LEU A 38 3.59 -13.57 -37.51
N SER A 39 2.48 -14.02 -36.93
CA SER A 39 1.40 -14.68 -37.69
C SER A 39 0.70 -13.77 -38.69
N SER A 40 0.65 -12.46 -38.41
CA SER A 40 0.08 -11.46 -39.30
C SER A 40 1.08 -10.94 -40.35
N GLY A 41 2.30 -11.50 -40.41
CA GLY A 41 3.35 -11.07 -41.34
C GLY A 41 3.98 -9.71 -41.02
N SER A 42 3.70 -9.12 -39.85
CA SER A 42 4.24 -7.81 -39.46
C SER A 42 5.49 -7.98 -38.60
N LEU A 43 6.64 -8.07 -39.26
CA LEU A 43 7.94 -8.27 -38.59
C LEU A 43 8.25 -7.15 -37.59
N SER A 44 7.86 -5.91 -37.88
CA SER A 44 8.08 -4.77 -36.99
C SER A 44 7.33 -4.93 -35.66
N VAL A 45 6.06 -5.33 -35.72
CA VAL A 45 5.22 -5.60 -34.53
C VAL A 45 5.77 -6.78 -33.72
N PHE A 46 6.25 -7.84 -34.39
CA PHE A 46 6.91 -8.96 -33.72
C PHE A 46 8.15 -8.50 -32.94
N LEU A 47 9.05 -7.75 -33.60
CA LEU A 47 10.31 -7.31 -33.02
C LEU A 47 10.11 -6.33 -31.86
N VAL A 48 9.29 -5.29 -32.03
CA VAL A 48 9.10 -4.28 -30.99
C VAL A 48 8.41 -4.86 -29.76
N ASN A 49 7.37 -5.68 -29.94
CA ASN A 49 6.73 -6.38 -28.81
C ASN A 49 7.65 -7.42 -28.18
N GLY A 50 8.46 -8.12 -28.98
CA GLY A 50 9.45 -9.07 -28.48
C GLY A 50 10.52 -8.41 -27.61
N VAL A 51 11.10 -7.29 -28.09
CA VAL A 51 12.07 -6.49 -27.32
C VAL A 51 11.43 -5.92 -26.06
N SER A 52 10.20 -5.41 -26.15
CA SER A 52 9.46 -4.89 -24.99
C SER A 52 9.12 -5.99 -23.97
N CYS A 53 8.82 -7.21 -24.44
CA CYS A 53 8.61 -8.38 -23.60
C CYS A 53 9.89 -8.76 -22.84
N LEU A 54 11.04 -8.81 -23.53
CA LEU A 54 12.34 -9.05 -22.89
C LEU A 54 12.68 -7.95 -21.88
N ALA A 55 12.43 -6.68 -22.21
CA ALA A 55 12.63 -5.57 -21.29
C ALA A 55 11.73 -5.70 -20.05
N ALA A 56 10.44 -6.02 -20.22
CA ALA A 56 9.50 -6.25 -19.13
C ALA A 56 9.94 -7.43 -18.24
N LEU A 57 10.44 -8.52 -18.84
CA LEU A 57 10.97 -9.67 -18.12
C LEU A 57 12.23 -9.31 -17.32
N MET A 58 13.15 -8.54 -17.90
CA MET A 58 14.34 -8.05 -17.19
C MET A 58 13.96 -7.16 -16.01
N LEU A 59 13.01 -6.23 -16.18
CA LEU A 59 12.48 -5.40 -15.08
C LEU A 59 11.79 -6.23 -14.01
N PHE A 60 11.04 -7.27 -14.40
CA PHE A 60 10.40 -8.18 -13.45
C PHE A 60 11.43 -8.93 -12.61
N ILE A 61 12.47 -9.48 -13.25
CA ILE A 61 13.56 -10.17 -12.56
C ILE A 61 14.34 -9.19 -11.66
N ASP A 62 14.67 -8.00 -12.14
CA ASP A 62 15.37 -6.98 -11.33
C ASP A 62 14.54 -6.56 -10.11
N LEU A 63 13.22 -6.42 -10.27
CA LEU A 63 12.32 -6.11 -9.16
C LEU A 63 12.28 -7.24 -8.11
N MET A 64 12.38 -8.50 -8.53
CA MET A 64 12.42 -9.65 -7.64
C MET A 64 13.77 -9.77 -6.90
N VAL A 65 14.88 -9.51 -7.60
CA VAL A 65 16.24 -9.65 -7.06
C VAL A 65 16.67 -8.44 -6.24
N ARG A 66 16.66 -7.24 -6.85
CA ARG A 66 17.19 -6.02 -6.24
C ARG A 66 16.15 -5.26 -5.41
N LYS A 67 14.86 -5.51 -5.65
CA LYS A 67 13.74 -4.81 -4.99
C LYS A 67 13.82 -3.27 -5.10
N SER A 68 14.54 -2.77 -6.10
CA SER A 68 14.69 -1.32 -6.36
C SER A 68 13.49 -0.83 -7.15
N PHE A 69 12.47 -0.35 -6.46
CA PHE A 69 11.24 0.14 -7.11
C PHE A 69 11.48 1.41 -7.93
N ALA A 70 12.29 2.35 -7.45
CA ALA A 70 12.43 3.69 -8.06
C ALA A 70 13.04 3.66 -9.47
N LEU A 71 14.06 2.82 -9.68
CA LEU A 71 14.68 2.67 -11.00
C LEU A 71 13.77 1.86 -11.92
N ASN A 72 13.22 0.74 -11.44
CA ASN A 72 12.31 -0.10 -12.22
C ASN A 72 11.06 0.65 -12.66
N SER A 73 10.46 1.46 -11.79
CA SER A 73 9.28 2.26 -12.12
C SER A 73 9.58 3.29 -13.21
N THR A 74 10.72 3.96 -13.14
CA THR A 74 11.13 4.97 -14.13
C THR A 74 11.41 4.33 -15.49
N VAL A 75 12.21 3.26 -15.51
CA VAL A 75 12.54 2.54 -16.76
C VAL A 75 11.29 1.87 -17.32
N GLY A 76 10.45 1.27 -16.48
CA GLY A 76 9.20 0.65 -16.91
C GLY A 76 8.21 1.64 -17.53
N VAL A 77 8.08 2.85 -16.96
CA VAL A 77 7.26 3.91 -17.56
C VAL A 77 7.85 4.39 -18.88
N ALA A 78 9.18 4.49 -19.01
CA ALA A 78 9.83 4.86 -20.25
C ALA A 78 9.61 3.80 -21.36
N VAL A 79 9.79 2.52 -21.03
CA VAL A 79 9.55 1.39 -21.96
C VAL A 79 8.07 1.36 -22.38
N LEU A 80 7.16 1.48 -21.42
CA LEU A 80 5.72 1.53 -21.72
C LEU A 80 5.38 2.71 -22.63
N THR A 81 5.90 3.91 -22.34
CA THR A 81 5.64 5.10 -23.15
C THR A 81 6.17 4.94 -24.57
N ALA A 82 7.39 4.41 -24.73
CA ALA A 82 7.98 4.15 -26.04
C ALA A 82 7.16 3.12 -26.84
N LEU A 83 6.69 2.06 -26.18
CA LEU A 83 5.82 1.07 -26.79
C LEU A 83 4.49 1.69 -27.25
N MET A 84 3.83 2.48 -26.39
CA MET A 84 2.56 3.13 -26.75
C MET A 84 2.72 4.11 -27.91
N VAL A 85 3.84 4.85 -27.97
CA VAL A 85 4.18 5.74 -29.10
C VAL A 85 4.35 4.93 -30.39
N TYR A 86 5.05 3.80 -30.33
CA TYR A 86 5.22 2.90 -31.48
C TYR A 86 3.90 2.30 -31.95
N ASP A 87 3.10 1.74 -31.03
CA ASP A 87 1.82 1.12 -31.35
C ASP A 87 0.86 2.15 -31.95
N PHE A 88 0.79 3.36 -31.38
CA PHE A 88 -0.01 4.45 -31.94
C PHE A 88 0.47 4.88 -33.32
N SER A 89 1.79 4.96 -33.55
CA SER A 89 2.33 5.34 -34.88
C SER A 89 2.05 4.30 -35.96
N THR A 90 2.11 3.03 -35.60
CA THR A 90 1.99 1.93 -36.56
C THR A 90 0.56 1.45 -36.74
N GLY A 91 -0.36 1.87 -35.87
CA GLY A 91 -1.71 1.32 -35.79
C GLY A 91 -1.74 -0.10 -35.21
N GLY A 92 -0.59 -0.71 -34.90
CA GLY A 92 -0.48 -2.10 -34.50
C GLY A 92 -1.08 -3.05 -35.55
N ILE A 93 -1.71 -4.13 -35.07
CA ILE A 93 -2.40 -5.08 -35.94
C ILE A 93 -3.80 -4.52 -36.24
N ASN A 94 -4.07 -4.16 -37.50
CA ASN A 94 -5.38 -3.67 -37.99
C ASN A 94 -5.89 -2.37 -37.36
N GLY A 95 -5.02 -1.47 -36.88
CA GLY A 95 -5.43 -0.18 -36.31
C GLY A 95 -5.91 -0.25 -34.85
N TYR A 96 -5.92 -1.44 -34.24
CA TYR A 96 -6.42 -1.63 -32.86
C TYR A 96 -5.43 -1.19 -31.78
N ALA A 97 -4.23 -0.72 -32.14
CA ALA A 97 -3.27 -0.19 -31.18
C ALA A 97 -3.83 0.91 -30.28
N ILE A 98 -4.76 1.73 -30.80
CA ILE A 98 -5.35 2.86 -30.07
C ILE A 98 -6.01 2.40 -28.76
N LEU A 99 -6.56 1.18 -28.74
CA LEU A 99 -7.21 0.60 -27.56
C LEU A 99 -6.21 0.29 -26.43
N TRP A 100 -4.99 -0.12 -26.78
CA TRP A 100 -3.95 -0.47 -25.81
C TRP A 100 -3.43 0.76 -25.07
N THR A 101 -3.50 1.93 -25.71
CA THR A 101 -3.04 3.19 -25.11
C THR A 101 -3.89 3.61 -23.90
N TYR A 102 -5.12 3.10 -23.74
CA TYR A 102 -5.93 3.35 -22.54
C TYR A 102 -5.36 2.70 -21.26
N VAL A 103 -4.46 1.73 -21.39
CA VAL A 103 -3.76 1.14 -20.24
C VAL A 103 -2.75 2.13 -19.65
N MET A 104 -2.28 3.09 -20.44
CA MET A 104 -1.20 3.98 -20.04
C MET A 104 -1.56 4.87 -18.84
N PRO A 105 -2.68 5.64 -18.80
CA PRO A 105 -2.96 6.50 -17.67
C PRO A 105 -3.03 5.79 -16.30
N PRO A 106 -3.76 4.67 -16.11
CA PRO A 106 -3.82 4.01 -14.82
C PRO A 106 -2.46 3.43 -14.39
N VAL A 107 -1.71 2.83 -15.33
CA VAL A 107 -0.39 2.25 -15.01
C VAL A 107 0.61 3.33 -14.63
N VAL A 108 0.72 4.39 -15.43
CA VAL A 108 1.66 5.50 -15.18
C VAL A 108 1.31 6.23 -13.88
N MET A 109 0.03 6.47 -13.60
CA MET A 109 -0.42 7.08 -12.34
C MET A 109 -0.15 6.21 -11.11
N PHE A 110 -0.20 4.89 -11.25
CA PHE A 110 0.09 3.97 -10.16
C PHE A 110 1.59 3.88 -9.86
N VAL A 111 2.41 3.82 -10.91
CA VAL A 111 3.84 3.50 -10.85
C VAL A 111 4.70 4.75 -10.60
N ALA A 112 4.40 5.86 -11.27
CA ALA A 112 5.17 7.10 -11.15
C ALA A 112 4.59 8.05 -10.08
N PRO A 113 5.40 8.97 -9.53
CA PRO A 113 4.88 10.06 -8.71
C PRO A 113 3.83 10.88 -9.47
N ALA A 114 2.76 11.31 -8.80
CA ALA A 114 1.60 11.95 -9.43
C ALA A 114 1.97 13.10 -10.39
N ARG A 115 2.94 13.96 -10.01
CA ARG A 115 3.41 15.07 -10.87
C ARG A 115 4.08 14.57 -12.16
N ALA A 116 4.96 13.56 -12.04
CA ALA A 116 5.63 12.97 -13.18
C ALA A 116 4.64 12.20 -14.07
N ALA A 117 3.70 11.48 -13.47
CA ALA A 117 2.66 10.75 -14.18
C ALA A 117 1.78 11.67 -15.04
N VAL A 118 1.29 12.77 -14.47
CA VAL A 118 0.54 13.80 -15.21
C VAL A 118 1.39 14.36 -16.36
N GLY A 119 2.67 14.68 -16.10
CA GLY A 119 3.58 15.18 -17.13
C GLY A 119 3.73 14.20 -18.30
N VAL A 120 3.96 12.92 -18.02
CA VAL A 120 4.09 11.87 -19.05
C VAL A 120 2.80 11.73 -19.87
N ILE A 121 1.63 11.74 -19.21
CA ILE A 121 0.33 11.66 -19.89
C ILE A 121 0.09 12.88 -20.79
N LEU A 122 0.41 14.09 -20.32
CA LEU A 122 0.26 15.31 -21.12
C LEU A 122 1.22 15.35 -22.31
N ILE A 123 2.47 14.91 -22.12
CA ILE A 123 3.47 14.81 -23.20
C ILE A 123 2.97 13.80 -24.25
N TYR A 124 2.49 12.64 -23.81
CA TYR A 124 1.94 11.63 -24.72
C TYR A 124 0.70 12.15 -25.46
N LEU A 125 -0.23 12.81 -24.78
CA LEU A 125 -1.39 13.41 -25.43
C LEU A 125 -0.99 14.46 -26.47
N SER A 126 -0.03 15.34 -26.13
CA SER A 126 0.52 16.33 -27.06
C SER A 126 1.15 15.66 -28.28
N TYR A 127 1.89 14.58 -28.06
CA TYR A 127 2.44 13.76 -29.14
C TYR A 127 1.35 13.21 -30.06
N THR A 128 0.26 12.63 -29.52
CA THR A 128 -0.82 12.09 -30.37
C THR A 128 -1.53 13.17 -31.19
N MET A 129 -1.66 14.39 -30.63
CA MET A 129 -2.23 15.55 -31.35
C MET A 129 -1.33 15.98 -32.51
N VAL A 130 -0.02 16.10 -32.27
CA VAL A 130 0.96 16.43 -33.33
C VAL A 130 1.00 15.32 -34.37
N TYR A 131 1.00 14.06 -33.95
CA TYR A 131 1.00 12.90 -34.82
C TYR A 131 -0.23 12.88 -35.74
N MET A 132 -1.41 13.23 -35.22
CA MET A 132 -2.63 13.25 -36.05
C MET A 132 -2.49 14.21 -37.25
N VAL A 133 -1.88 15.37 -37.06
CA VAL A 133 -1.63 16.35 -38.15
C VAL A 133 -0.47 15.92 -39.04
N ALA A 134 0.57 15.32 -38.47
CA ALA A 134 1.80 14.97 -39.19
C ALA A 134 1.68 13.66 -40.00
N SER A 135 0.82 12.73 -39.58
CA SER A 135 0.71 11.38 -40.15
C SER A 135 0.45 11.38 -41.65
N GLN A 136 -0.32 12.34 -42.17
CA GLN A 136 -0.60 12.50 -43.60
C GLN A 136 0.64 12.78 -44.47
N TYR A 137 1.74 13.25 -43.85
CA TYR A 137 2.99 13.58 -44.55
C TYR A 137 4.07 12.52 -44.38
N ILE A 138 3.85 11.48 -43.57
CA ILE A 138 4.84 10.48 -43.23
C ILE A 138 4.52 9.18 -44.00
N PRO A 139 5.38 8.75 -44.95
CA PRO A 139 5.18 7.49 -45.66
C PRO A 139 5.16 6.30 -44.69
N GLY A 140 4.10 5.48 -44.76
CA GLY A 140 3.94 4.30 -43.91
C GLY A 140 3.41 4.56 -42.49
N ALA A 141 3.08 5.81 -42.16
CA ALA A 141 2.37 6.14 -40.92
C ALA A 141 0.92 5.65 -40.97
N PHE A 142 0.41 5.15 -39.84
CA PHE A 142 -1.01 4.83 -39.73
C PHE A 142 -1.83 6.11 -39.56
N THR A 143 -2.83 6.30 -40.41
CA THR A 143 -3.74 7.46 -40.37
C THR A 143 -5.05 7.05 -39.70
N TYR A 144 -5.39 7.72 -38.60
CA TYR A 144 -6.64 7.51 -37.90
C TYR A 144 -7.77 8.33 -38.51
N ASP A 145 -8.99 7.79 -38.54
CA ASP A 145 -10.17 8.58 -38.87
C ASP A 145 -10.43 9.65 -37.81
N ILE A 146 -10.87 10.83 -38.22
CA ILE A 146 -11.06 11.97 -37.32
C ILE A 146 -12.11 11.69 -36.24
N ASN A 147 -13.17 10.94 -36.57
CA ASN A 147 -14.21 10.60 -35.61
C ASN A 147 -13.67 9.60 -34.57
N GLN A 148 -12.92 8.59 -35.03
CA GLN A 148 -12.25 7.63 -34.16
C GLN A 148 -11.26 8.31 -33.22
N TYR A 149 -10.43 9.23 -33.74
CA TYR A 149 -9.47 9.98 -32.95
C TYR A 149 -10.14 10.90 -31.92
N THR A 150 -11.25 11.55 -32.28
CA THR A 150 -11.99 12.42 -31.35
C THR A 150 -12.57 11.63 -30.18
N VAL A 151 -13.20 10.48 -30.47
CA VAL A 151 -13.70 9.57 -29.43
C VAL A 151 -12.55 9.06 -28.55
N TYR A 152 -11.40 8.78 -29.16
CA TYR A 152 -10.20 8.38 -28.46
C TYR A 152 -9.73 9.43 -27.44
N VAL A 153 -9.56 10.68 -27.87
CA VAL A 153 -9.07 11.77 -26.98
C VAL A 153 -10.01 11.97 -25.79
N ILE A 154 -11.33 12.00 -26.04
CA ILE A 154 -12.33 12.15 -24.97
C ILE A 154 -12.27 10.98 -23.99
N SER A 155 -12.19 9.75 -24.50
CA SER A 155 -12.12 8.54 -23.67
C SER A 155 -10.81 8.48 -22.90
N PHE A 156 -9.69 8.85 -23.51
CA PHE A 156 -8.37 8.83 -22.90
C PHE A 156 -8.28 9.83 -21.75
N LEU A 157 -8.80 11.06 -21.95
CA LEU A 157 -8.92 12.07 -20.90
C LEU A 157 -9.82 11.59 -19.76
N SER A 158 -10.93 10.91 -20.08
CA SER A 158 -11.84 10.35 -19.07
C SER A 158 -11.13 9.29 -18.23
N VAL A 159 -10.42 8.35 -18.86
CA VAL A 159 -9.64 7.31 -18.17
C VAL A 159 -8.51 7.93 -17.33
N ALA A 160 -7.82 8.95 -17.84
CA ALA A 160 -6.79 9.66 -17.10
C ALA A 160 -7.35 10.40 -15.88
N LEU A 161 -8.51 11.05 -16.00
CA LEU A 161 -9.19 11.73 -14.91
C LEU A 161 -9.64 10.73 -13.83
N ILE A 162 -10.27 9.63 -14.23
CA ILE A 162 -10.69 8.57 -13.31
C ILE A 162 -9.47 8.01 -12.58
N SER A 163 -8.38 7.74 -13.30
CA SER A 163 -7.13 7.23 -12.71
C SER A 163 -6.53 8.20 -11.70
N LEU A 164 -6.57 9.51 -11.99
CA LEU A 164 -6.10 10.55 -11.08
C LEU A 164 -6.98 10.63 -9.82
N LEU A 165 -8.30 10.59 -9.97
CA LEU A 165 -9.25 10.61 -8.85
C LEU A 165 -9.10 9.37 -7.97
N LEU A 166 -8.97 8.19 -8.56
CA LEU A 166 -8.72 6.94 -7.84
C LEU A 166 -7.40 6.99 -7.06
N ASN A 167 -6.33 7.50 -7.68
CA ASN A 167 -5.04 7.62 -7.00
C ASN A 167 -5.13 8.58 -5.80
N LYS A 168 -5.80 9.73 -5.96
CA LYS A 168 -6.06 10.66 -4.85
C LYS A 168 -6.92 10.04 -3.75
N ALA A 169 -7.99 9.32 -4.10
CA ALA A 169 -8.85 8.64 -3.14
C ALA A 169 -8.10 7.56 -2.38
N TRP A 170 -7.20 6.84 -3.05
CA TRP A 170 -6.32 5.85 -2.43
C TRP A 170 -5.32 6.52 -1.48
N GLU A 171 -4.66 7.59 -1.89
CA GLU A 171 -3.76 8.35 -1.01
C GLU A 171 -4.47 8.88 0.23
N PHE A 172 -5.68 9.41 0.08
CA PHE A 172 -6.50 9.89 1.19
C PHE A 172 -6.88 8.76 2.15
N THR A 173 -7.43 7.67 1.61
CA THR A 173 -7.82 6.49 2.41
C THR A 173 -6.63 5.92 3.17
N ASN A 174 -5.47 5.86 2.52
CA ASN A 174 -4.27 5.31 3.11
C ASN A 174 -3.76 6.20 4.26
N ARG A 175 -3.76 7.53 4.10
CA ARG A 175 -3.44 8.45 5.21
C ARG A 175 -4.38 8.24 6.39
N HIS A 176 -5.68 8.14 6.14
CA HIS A 176 -6.66 7.95 7.22
C HIS A 176 -6.52 6.59 7.91
N LEU A 177 -6.16 5.54 7.17
CA LEU A 177 -5.85 4.22 7.73
C LEU A 177 -4.64 4.27 8.68
N ILE A 178 -3.62 5.04 8.31
CA ILE A 178 -2.41 5.24 9.11
C ILE A 178 -2.75 5.98 10.40
N GLU A 179 -3.51 7.08 10.31
CA GLU A 179 -3.99 7.85 11.47
C GLU A 179 -4.79 6.98 12.44
N LYS A 180 -5.76 6.19 11.94
CA LYS A 180 -6.53 5.26 12.78
C LYS A 180 -5.67 4.17 13.40
N SER A 181 -4.71 3.62 12.65
CA SER A 181 -3.78 2.61 13.18
C SER A 181 -2.92 3.16 14.33
N GLU A 182 -2.49 4.42 14.21
CA GLU A 182 -1.72 5.10 15.25
C GLU A 182 -2.58 5.39 16.49
N ALA A 183 -3.81 5.87 16.31
CA ALA A 183 -4.77 6.09 17.39
C ALA A 183 -5.13 4.79 18.13
N LEU A 184 -5.31 3.68 17.41
CA LEU A 184 -5.59 2.38 18.03
C LEU A 184 -4.40 1.89 18.88
N ARG A 185 -3.18 2.10 18.40
CA ARG A 185 -1.96 1.72 19.13
C ARG A 185 -1.73 2.58 20.36
N SER A 186 -2.02 3.89 20.31
CA SER A 186 -1.91 4.76 21.48
C SER A 186 -2.95 4.40 22.54
N ALA A 187 -4.19 4.12 22.14
CA ALA A 187 -5.24 3.61 23.03
C ALA A 187 -4.82 2.30 23.69
N ASN A 188 -4.31 1.33 22.92
CA ASN A 188 -3.87 0.04 23.45
C ASN A 188 -2.70 0.16 24.45
N ARG A 189 -1.73 1.06 24.19
CA ARG A 189 -0.64 1.37 25.14
C ARG A 189 -1.17 1.97 26.44
N THR A 190 -2.15 2.86 26.35
CA THR A 190 -2.76 3.51 27.51
C THR A 190 -3.53 2.49 28.35
N LEU A 191 -4.32 1.65 27.70
CA LEU A 191 -5.04 0.56 28.35
C LEU A 191 -4.08 -0.43 29.03
N SER A 192 -2.98 -0.80 28.38
CA SER A 192 -1.96 -1.68 28.96
C SER A 192 -1.28 -1.06 30.19
N LYS A 193 -1.06 0.25 30.19
CA LYS A 193 -0.55 0.96 31.38
C LYS A 193 -1.55 0.92 32.53
N HIS A 194 -2.81 1.24 32.26
CA HIS A 194 -3.87 1.18 33.27
C HIS A 194 -4.08 -0.22 33.82
N MET A 195 -3.98 -1.28 32.99
CA MET A 195 -4.03 -2.66 33.50
C MET A 195 -2.88 -2.94 34.48
N ARG A 196 -1.65 -2.53 34.17
CA ARG A 196 -0.50 -2.69 35.08
C ARG A 196 -0.69 -1.89 36.37
N GLU A 197 -1.16 -0.65 36.27
CA GLU A 197 -1.47 0.18 37.44
C GLU A 197 -2.54 -0.48 38.33
N LEU A 198 -3.61 -1.01 37.71
CA LEU A 198 -4.67 -1.72 38.42
C LEU A 198 -4.13 -2.96 39.13
N GLU A 199 -3.27 -3.72 38.46
CA GLU A 199 -2.65 -4.94 39.01
C GLU A 199 -1.72 -4.61 40.18
N THR A 200 -0.93 -3.54 40.09
CA THR A 200 -0.11 -3.07 41.22
C THR A 200 -0.96 -2.58 42.40
N THR A 201 -2.04 -1.85 42.11
CA THR A 201 -2.97 -1.34 43.14
C THR A 201 -3.67 -2.51 43.84
N LYS A 202 -4.10 -3.51 43.08
CA LYS A 202 -4.69 -4.74 43.61
C LYS A 202 -3.70 -5.47 44.54
N GLY A 203 -2.45 -5.64 44.12
CA GLY A 203 -1.41 -6.26 44.95
C GLY A 203 -1.14 -5.51 46.25
N GLN A 204 -1.14 -4.17 46.22
CA GLN A 204 -1.03 -3.35 47.43
C GLN A 204 -2.24 -3.52 48.36
N LEU A 205 -3.44 -3.62 47.79
CA LEU A 205 -4.66 -3.80 48.56
C LEU A 205 -4.68 -5.16 49.25
N GLU A 206 -4.28 -6.23 48.55
CA GLU A 206 -4.14 -7.57 49.11
C GLU A 206 -3.13 -7.60 50.25
N GLN A 207 -1.97 -6.93 50.11
CA GLN A 207 -1.01 -6.81 51.21
C GLN A 207 -1.59 -6.12 52.44
N LYS A 208 -2.33 -5.02 52.25
CA LYS A 208 -2.98 -4.32 53.38
C LYS A 208 -4.05 -5.16 54.05
N VAL A 209 -4.81 -5.95 53.29
CA VAL A 209 -5.81 -6.87 53.85
C VAL A 209 -5.11 -7.92 54.72
N THR A 210 -4.03 -8.54 54.25
CA THR A 210 -3.27 -9.52 55.04
C THR A 210 -2.61 -8.90 56.27
N GLU A 211 -2.14 -7.66 56.17
CA GLU A 211 -1.59 -6.93 57.33
C GLU A 211 -2.67 -6.65 58.38
N LEU A 212 -3.85 -6.21 57.95
CA LEU A 212 -5.01 -5.99 58.82
C LEU A 212 -5.44 -7.28 59.53
N GLU A 213 -5.56 -8.39 58.80
CA GLU A 213 -5.86 -9.71 59.36
C GLU A 213 -4.86 -10.10 60.45
N ARG A 214 -3.56 -9.93 60.20
CA ARG A 214 -2.51 -10.18 61.21
C ARG A 214 -2.65 -9.29 62.44
N THR A 215 -2.88 -7.99 62.27
CA THR A 215 -3.10 -7.11 63.42
C THR A 215 -4.35 -7.48 64.20
N ASN A 216 -5.41 -7.89 63.50
CA ASN A 216 -6.64 -8.35 64.13
C ASN A 216 -6.41 -9.62 64.97
N ASP A 217 -5.69 -10.61 64.43
CA ASP A 217 -5.33 -11.83 65.16
C ASP A 217 -4.50 -11.53 66.43
N VAL A 218 -3.54 -10.61 66.34
CA VAL A 218 -2.75 -10.16 67.49
C VAL A 218 -3.63 -9.46 68.52
N MET A 219 -4.58 -8.64 68.08
CA MET A 219 -5.49 -7.92 68.98
C MET A 219 -6.42 -8.89 69.71
N ILE A 220 -7.04 -9.83 68.99
CA ILE A 220 -7.85 -10.92 69.56
C ILE A 220 -7.02 -11.74 70.56
N GLY A 221 -5.77 -12.09 70.22
CA GLY A 221 -4.87 -12.80 71.13
C GLY A 221 -4.55 -12.02 72.41
N ARG A 222 -4.36 -10.69 72.31
CA ARG A 222 -4.19 -9.82 73.48
C ARG A 222 -5.44 -9.75 74.34
N GLU A 223 -6.61 -9.62 73.73
CA GLU A 223 -7.89 -9.60 74.45
C GLU A 223 -8.15 -10.90 75.19
N LEU A 224 -7.95 -12.05 74.54
CA LEU A 224 -8.05 -13.37 75.16
C LEU A 224 -7.13 -13.49 76.38
N LYS A 225 -5.86 -13.06 76.25
CA LYS A 225 -4.90 -13.09 77.35
C LYS A 225 -5.28 -12.16 78.52
N MET A 226 -5.81 -10.97 78.21
CA MET A 226 -6.36 -10.05 79.20
C MET A 226 -7.57 -10.63 79.92
N MET A 227 -8.45 -11.32 79.19
CA MET A 227 -9.61 -12.00 79.74
C MET A 227 -9.20 -13.14 80.67
N GLU A 228 -8.17 -13.91 80.29
CA GLU A 228 -7.60 -14.99 81.10
C GLU A 228 -6.94 -14.47 82.37
N LEU A 229 -6.19 -13.36 82.28
CA LEU A 229 -5.60 -12.66 83.43
C LEU A 229 -6.67 -12.13 84.38
N LYS A 230 -7.75 -11.52 83.86
CA LYS A 230 -8.90 -11.08 84.67
C LYS A 230 -9.55 -12.26 85.40
N LYS A 231 -9.73 -13.40 84.73
CA LYS A 231 -10.30 -14.61 85.35
C LYS A 231 -9.40 -15.13 86.48
N LYS A 232 -8.08 -15.16 86.28
CA LYS A 232 -7.10 -15.54 87.32
C LYS A 232 -7.10 -14.57 88.51
N LEU A 233 -7.22 -13.27 88.27
CA LEU A 233 -7.33 -12.26 89.33
C LEU A 233 -8.64 -12.41 90.12
N SER A 234 -9.76 -12.67 89.44
CA SER A 234 -11.06 -12.94 90.09
C SER A 234 -11.02 -14.19 90.97
N GLN A 235 -10.29 -15.24 90.59
CA GLN A 235 -10.10 -16.43 91.44
C GLN A 235 -9.17 -16.17 92.62
N LYS A 236 -8.19 -15.28 92.49
CA LYS A 236 -7.29 -14.90 93.59
C LYS A 236 -7.98 -14.01 94.62
N GLY A 237 -8.85 -13.10 94.17
CA GLY A 237 -9.63 -12.21 95.04
C GLY A 237 -10.68 -12.92 95.90
N SER A 238 -11.05 -14.18 95.59
CA SER A 238 -11.99 -14.98 96.41
C SER A 238 -11.30 -15.89 97.43
N VAL A 239 -9.96 -15.85 97.54
CA VAL A 239 -9.18 -16.66 98.49
C VAL A 239 -8.69 -15.83 99.69
N ASP A 240 -8.76 -14.50 99.60
CA ASP A 240 -8.36 -13.57 100.67
C ASP A 240 -9.56 -12.94 101.43
N SER A 241 -10.75 -13.55 101.35
CA SER A 241 -11.95 -13.20 102.13
C SER A 241 -12.46 -14.43 102.87
#